data_AF-A0A7Y4XSK1-F1
#
_entry.id   AF-A0A7Y4XSK1-F1
#
_cell.length_a   1.000
_cell.length_b   1.000
_cell.length_c   1.000
_cell.angle_alpha   90.00
_cell.angle_beta   90.00
_cell.angle_gamma   90.00
#
_symmetry.space_group_name_H-M   'P 1'
#
loop_
_entity.id
_entity.type
_entity.pdbx_description
1 polymer ?
#
loop_
_entity_poly.entity_id
_entity_poly.type
_entity_poly.pdbx_seq_one_letter_code
_entity_poly.pdbx_strand_id
1 'polypeptide(L)' 'MGRGDRKSKKGKVWNGSYGVSRNKKAIKARLKRVTSTKPASAAAVEEKPKAKRAPRKKEAAE' A
#
# COMPACT_ATOMS: atom_id res chain seq x y z
N MET A 1 -5.12 16.46 1.23
CA MET A 1 -4.53 17.40 0.25
C MET A 1 -4.70 16.88 -1.17
N GLY A 2 -5.23 17.71 -2.07
CA GLY A 2 -5.60 17.33 -3.45
C GLY A 2 -4.45 17.42 -4.46
N ARG A 3 -4.77 17.22 -5.74
CA ARG A 3 -3.80 17.31 -6.86
C ARG A 3 -3.31 18.75 -7.10
N GLY A 4 -4.09 19.77 -6.75
CA GLY A 4 -3.71 21.18 -6.87
C GLY A 4 -2.74 21.68 -5.80
N ASP A 5 -2.55 20.93 -4.71
CA ASP A 5 -1.67 21.35 -3.62
C ASP A 5 -0.20 21.03 -3.93
N ARG A 6 0.53 22.08 -4.32
CA ARG A 6 1.95 22.03 -4.71
C ARG A 6 2.91 21.64 -3.58
N LYS A 7 2.51 21.73 -2.31
CA LYS A 7 3.35 21.34 -1.17
C LYS A 7 3.16 19.87 -0.81
N SER A 8 1.95 19.34 -1.01
CA SER A 8 1.65 17.94 -0.77
C SER A 8 2.41 16.99 -1.72
N LYS A 9 2.64 15.76 -1.25
CA LYS A 9 3.21 14.70 -2.10
C LYS A 9 2.35 14.43 -3.34
N LYS A 10 1.02 14.47 -3.20
CA LYS A 10 0.06 14.21 -4.29
C LYS A 10 0.15 15.29 -5.38
N GLY A 11 0.19 16.58 -5.01
CA GLY A 11 0.34 17.64 -6.01
C GLY A 11 1.75 17.73 -6.60
N LYS A 12 2.81 17.38 -5.86
CA LYS A 12 4.15 17.19 -6.44
C LYS A 12 4.20 16.06 -7.46
N VAL A 13 3.44 14.97 -7.26
CA VAL A 13 3.30 13.90 -8.25
C VAL A 13 2.58 14.42 -9.50
N TRP A 14 1.44 15.07 -9.32
CA TRP A 14 0.63 15.59 -10.43
C TRP A 14 1.37 16.64 -11.27
N ASN A 15 2.02 17.61 -10.62
CA ASN A 15 2.75 18.68 -11.30
C ASN A 15 4.15 18.27 -11.78
N GLY A 16 4.57 17.01 -11.58
CA GLY A 16 5.91 16.54 -12.00
C GLY A 16 7.11 17.14 -11.26
N SER A 17 6.89 17.99 -10.25
CA SER A 17 7.97 18.66 -9.51
C SER A 17 8.43 17.87 -8.30
N TYR A 18 9.64 18.16 -7.84
CA TYR A 18 10.23 17.55 -6.64
C TYR A 18 10.30 18.57 -5.50
N GLY A 19 10.58 18.10 -4.28
CA GLY A 19 10.69 18.92 -3.09
C GLY A 19 10.80 18.05 -1.84
N VAL A 20 10.61 18.65 -0.66
CA VAL A 20 10.69 17.94 0.62
C VAL A 20 9.77 16.71 0.66
N SER A 21 8.51 16.89 0.25
CA SER A 21 7.50 15.82 0.25
C SER A 21 7.68 14.77 -0.87
N ARG A 22 8.41 15.08 -1.95
CA ARG A 22 8.76 14.17 -3.06
C ARG A 22 10.26 14.27 -3.36
N ASN A 23 11.09 13.65 -2.52
CA ASN A 23 12.54 13.74 -2.62
C ASN A 23 13.12 12.75 -3.65
N LYS A 24 13.90 13.25 -4.63
CA LYS A 24 14.55 12.45 -5.68
C LYS A 24 15.50 11.38 -5.12
N LYS A 25 16.35 11.73 -4.15
CA LYS A 25 17.39 10.83 -3.61
C LYS A 25 16.76 9.64 -2.90
N ALA A 26 15.76 9.91 -2.06
CA ALA A 26 15.02 8.87 -1.33
C ALA A 26 14.28 7.92 -2.28
N ILE A 27 13.66 8.45 -3.36
CA ILE A 27 13.00 7.62 -4.37
C ILE A 27 14.02 6.74 -5.09
N LYS A 28 15.14 7.28 -5.56
CA LYS A 28 16.19 6.49 -6.22
C LYS A 28 16.75 5.41 -5.31
N ALA A 29 17.00 5.72 -4.03
CA ALA A 29 17.46 4.73 -3.05
C ALA A 29 16.43 3.61 -2.83
N ARG A 30 15.14 3.96 -2.72
CA ARG A 30 14.06 2.96 -2.62
C ARG A 30 13.98 2.08 -3.86
N LEU A 31 14.05 2.67 -5.05
CA LEU A 31 13.98 1.91 -6.32
C LEU A 31 15.16 0.94 -6.44
N LYS A 32 16.39 1.39 -6.14
CA LYS A 32 17.59 0.52 -6.12
C LYS A 32 17.45 -0.64 -5.15
N ARG A 33 16.90 -0.39 -3.94
CA ARG A 33 16.65 -1.44 -2.96
C ARG A 33 15.66 -2.48 -3.47
N VAL A 34 14.55 -2.01 -4.04
CA VAL A 34 13.51 -2.88 -4.60
C VAL A 34 14.03 -3.72 -5.76
N THR A 35 14.97 -3.21 -6.57
CA THR A 35 15.58 -4.00 -7.65
C THR A 35 16.63 -5.00 -7.15
N SER A 36 17.33 -4.71 -6.05
CA SER A 36 18.32 -5.63 -5.45
C SER A 36 17.68 -6.73 -4.60
N THR A 37 16.50 -6.47 -4.04
CA THR A 37 15.71 -7.48 -3.36
C THR A 37 14.81 -8.15 -4.39
N LYS A 38 15.09 -9.41 -4.76
CA LYS A 38 14.12 -10.26 -5.47
C LYS A 38 12.75 -10.06 -4.79
N PRO A 39 11.67 -9.72 -5.52
CA PRO A 39 10.41 -9.36 -4.90
C PRO A 39 9.77 -10.60 -4.29
N ALA A 40 10.11 -10.90 -3.04
CA ALA A 40 9.22 -11.64 -2.16
C ALA A 40 8.12 -10.65 -1.77
N SER A 41 6.87 -10.93 -2.15
CA SER A 41 5.63 -10.19 -1.86
C SER A 41 5.14 -9.17 -2.91
N ALA A 42 4.89 -9.67 -4.12
CA ALA A 42 3.65 -9.32 -4.82
C ALA A 42 2.47 -10.25 -4.41
N ALA A 43 2.61 -11.03 -3.33
CA ALA A 43 1.64 -12.02 -2.85
C ALA A 43 1.41 -11.88 -1.34
N ALA A 44 0.93 -10.71 -0.90
CA ALA A 44 0.34 -10.55 0.43
C ALA A 44 -0.83 -9.54 0.37
N VAL A 45 -1.60 -9.60 -0.71
CA VAL A 45 -3.03 -9.29 -0.63
C VAL A 45 -3.65 -10.53 0.01
N GLU A 46 -3.82 -10.45 1.32
CA GLU A 46 -4.81 -11.16 2.14
C GLU A 46 -5.60 -12.34 1.53
N GLU A 47 -4.94 -13.40 1.08
CA GLU A 47 -5.52 -14.74 1.16
C GLU A 47 -5.24 -15.29 2.56
N LYS A 48 -5.95 -14.74 3.55
CA LYS A 48 -6.38 -15.61 4.65
C LYS A 48 -7.27 -16.66 3.98
N PRO A 49 -6.93 -17.97 3.99
CA PRO A 49 -7.96 -18.95 3.73
C PRO A 49 -9.02 -18.70 4.81
N LYS A 50 -10.14 -18.11 4.41
CA LYS A 50 -11.33 -18.01 5.24
C LYS A 50 -11.74 -19.46 5.48
N ALA A 51 -11.21 -20.03 6.56
CA ALA A 51 -11.68 -21.29 7.10
C ALA A 51 -13.20 -21.15 7.18
N LYS A 52 -13.89 -21.96 6.37
CA LYS A 52 -15.35 -22.02 6.30
C LYS A 52 -15.82 -22.28 7.72
N ARG A 53 -16.31 -21.23 8.41
CA ARG A 53 -16.99 -21.41 9.69
C ARG A 53 -18.25 -22.20 9.36
N ALA A 54 -18.24 -23.47 9.74
CA ALA A 54 -19.40 -24.34 9.66
C ALA A 54 -20.63 -23.65 10.31
N PRO A 55 -21.84 -23.83 9.75
CA PRO A 55 -23.04 -23.25 10.32
C PRO A 55 -23.25 -23.85 11.72
N ARG A 56 -23.21 -23.01 12.76
CA ARG A 56 -23.67 -23.43 14.09
C ARG A 56 -25.17 -23.70 13.98
N LYS A 57 -25.55 -24.95 14.25
CA LYS A 57 -26.94 -25.37 14.38
C LYS A 57 -27.64 -24.51 15.45
N LYS A 58 -28.92 -24.26 15.19
CA LYS A 58 -29.91 -23.64 16.07
C LYS A 58 -30.00 -24.38 17.41
N GLU A 59 -30.33 -23.61 18.46
CA GLU A 59 -31.16 -23.90 19.65
C GLU A 59 -31.09 -22.60 20.48
N ALA A 60 -32.10 -21.76 20.73
CA ALA A 60 -33.53 -21.89 21.01
C ALA A 60 -33.84 -22.70 22.28
N ALA A 61 -34.43 -21.99 23.28
CA ALA A 61 -34.88 -22.41 24.62
C ALA A 61 -33.73 -22.70 25.61
N GLU A 62 -33.72 -22.20 26.83
CA GLU A 62 -34.78 -22.06 27.85
C GLU A 62 -34.68 -20.72 28.62
#